data_AF-A0A914UWJ1-F1
#
_entry.id   AF-A0A914UWJ1-F1
#
_cell.length_a   1.000
_cell.length_b   1.000
_cell.length_c   1.000
_cell.angle_alpha   90.00
_cell.angle_beta   90.00
_cell.angle_gamma   90.00
#
_symmetry.space_group_name_H-M   'P 1'
#
loop_
_entity.id
_entity.type
_entity.pdbx_description
1 polymer ?
#
loop_
_entity_poly.entity_id
_entity_poly.type
_entity_poly.pdbx_seq_one_letter_code
_entity_poly.pdbx_strand_id
1 'polypeptide(L)'
;MPSQRQLLALIIALVAVAEGAHHHHHRKGRKHCTMNGEKHALGEEWTVGHLHYKCNSDGFEIIGCMLSSGKLLQVGHDLVKDNTAFRCFRSGESTYYREYTCGVVDMPSCILEPITDETSGIGGFRPQIVKKMPVVIGHLPRGWTILDNHGKRVKVAPDTTGIISEASPPGIAPPPEFSTQ
;
A
#
# COMPACT_ATOMS: atom_id res chain seq x y z
N MET A 1 -48.43 12.42 53.30
CA MET A 1 -47.08 11.97 52.92
C MET A 1 -47.21 11.15 51.64
N PRO A 2 -46.55 11.53 50.54
CA PRO A 2 -46.67 10.77 49.30
C PRO A 2 -46.13 9.35 49.50
N SER A 3 -46.87 8.36 49.02
CA SER A 3 -46.47 6.95 49.05
C SER A 3 -45.18 6.75 48.26
N GLN A 4 -44.34 5.77 48.64
CA GLN A 4 -43.10 5.44 47.94
C GLN A 4 -43.30 5.25 46.43
N ARG A 5 -44.48 4.79 46.00
CA ARG A 5 -44.87 4.66 44.59
C ARG A 5 -45.07 6.01 43.87
N GLN A 6 -45.61 7.01 44.56
CA GLN A 6 -45.80 8.36 44.02
C GLN A 6 -44.46 9.11 43.88
N LEU A 7 -43.54 8.90 44.83
CA LEU A 7 -42.20 9.48 44.76
C LEU A 7 -41.39 8.88 43.61
N LEU A 8 -41.50 7.56 43.40
CA LEU A 8 -40.86 6.88 42.27
C LEU A 8 -41.40 7.39 40.92
N ALA A 9 -42.72 7.57 40.80
CA ALA A 9 -43.36 8.06 39.58
C ALA A 9 -42.93 9.50 39.23
N LEU A 10 -42.80 10.38 40.23
CA LEU A 10 -42.31 11.75 40.05
C LEU A 10 -40.86 11.80 39.58
N ILE A 11 -39.98 10.96 40.14
CA ILE A 11 -38.57 10.88 39.73
C ILE A 11 -38.46 10.38 38.28
N ILE A 12 -39.20 9.32 37.93
CA ILE A 12 -39.20 8.78 36.55
C ILE A 12 -39.71 9.85 35.56
N ALA A 13 -40.76 10.59 35.91
CA ALA A 13 -41.27 11.67 35.06
C ALA A 13 -40.27 12.81 34.88
N LEU A 14 -39.52 13.18 35.93
CA LEU A 14 -38.49 14.22 35.85
C LEU A 14 -37.28 13.78 34.99
N VAL A 15 -36.87 12.51 35.06
CA VAL A 15 -35.78 11.98 34.21
C VAL A 15 -36.20 11.96 32.73
N ALA A 16 -37.44 11.55 32.43
CA ALA A 16 -37.93 11.50 31.05
C ALA A 16 -38.00 12.88 30.36
N VAL A 17 -38.16 13.97 31.11
CA VAL A 17 -38.22 15.34 30.56
C VAL A 17 -36.83 15.83 30.10
N ALA A 18 -35.73 15.25 30.58
CA ALA A 18 -34.38 15.73 30.31
C ALA A 18 -33.70 15.12 29.07
N GLU A 19 -34.21 14.02 28.52
CA GLU A 19 -33.51 13.23 27.47
C GLU A 19 -34.06 13.45 26.04
N GLY A 20 -34.76 14.57 25.81
CA GLY A 20 -35.59 14.77 24.62
C GLY A 20 -35.11 15.78 23.56
N ALA A 21 -33.82 16.11 23.47
CA ALA A 21 -33.33 17.08 22.47
C ALA A 21 -32.20 16.51 21.57
N HIS A 22 -32.51 15.46 20.81
CA HIS A 22 -31.71 15.10 19.65
C HIS A 22 -31.99 16.10 18.52
N HIS A 23 -31.10 17.09 18.36
CA HIS A 23 -31.08 17.95 17.18
C HIS A 23 -30.84 17.10 15.93
N HIS A 24 -31.92 16.77 15.21
CA HIS A 24 -31.82 16.33 13.82
C HIS A 24 -31.38 17.51 12.96
N HIS A 25 -30.07 17.64 12.77
CA HIS A 25 -29.54 18.48 11.70
C HIS A 25 -30.03 17.90 10.37
N HIS A 26 -30.98 18.58 9.72
CA HIS A 26 -31.27 18.40 8.30
C HIS A 26 -30.04 18.85 7.50
N ARG A 27 -29.02 17.97 7.42
CA ARG A 27 -27.85 18.18 6.58
C ARG A 27 -28.34 18.07 5.14
N LYS A 28 -28.40 19.19 4.43
CA LYS A 28 -28.68 19.22 2.99
C LYS A 28 -27.65 18.30 2.32
N GLY A 29 -28.08 17.11 1.90
CA GLY A 29 -27.20 16.10 1.32
C GLY A 29 -26.52 16.63 0.07
N ARG A 30 -25.23 16.34 -0.11
CA ARG A 30 -24.52 16.63 -1.36
C ARG A 30 -25.16 15.83 -2.48
N LYS A 31 -25.33 16.45 -3.65
CA LYS A 31 -25.87 15.79 -4.86
C LYS A 31 -24.79 15.17 -5.74
N HIS A 32 -23.53 15.56 -5.52
CA HIS A 32 -22.37 15.12 -6.29
C HIS A 32 -21.11 15.21 -5.44
N CYS A 33 -20.09 14.46 -5.86
CA CYS A 33 -18.72 14.56 -5.40
C CYS A 33 -17.91 15.36 -6.42
N THR A 34 -16.88 16.07 -5.97
CA THR A 34 -15.93 16.72 -6.87
C THR A 34 -14.55 16.15 -6.64
N MET A 35 -13.92 15.62 -7.69
CA MET A 35 -12.55 15.09 -7.66
C MET A 35 -11.78 15.68 -8.82
N ASN A 36 -10.60 16.27 -8.56
CA ASN A 36 -9.76 16.92 -9.58
C ASN A 36 -10.51 17.95 -10.47
N GLY A 37 -11.57 18.57 -9.96
CA GLY A 37 -12.40 19.53 -10.70
C GLY A 37 -13.58 18.91 -11.46
N GLU A 38 -13.65 17.59 -11.59
CA GLU A 38 -14.75 16.87 -12.21
C GLU A 38 -15.85 16.55 -11.20
N LYS A 39 -17.11 16.61 -11.63
CA LYS A 39 -18.28 16.32 -10.81
C LYS A 39 -18.80 14.92 -11.11
N HIS A 40 -18.94 14.10 -10.08
CA HIS A 40 -19.50 12.75 -10.15
C HIS A 40 -20.83 12.70 -9.39
N ALA A 41 -21.85 12.10 -9.99
CA ALA A 41 -23.16 11.94 -9.37
C ALA A 41 -23.11 10.96 -8.17
N LEU A 42 -24.05 11.06 -7.24
CA LEU A 42 -24.19 10.06 -6.19
C LEU A 42 -24.39 8.66 -6.78
N GLY A 43 -23.66 7.69 -6.26
CA GLY A 43 -23.64 6.31 -6.72
C GLY A 43 -22.79 6.08 -7.97
N GLU A 44 -22.27 7.13 -8.61
CA GLU A 44 -21.37 6.99 -9.74
C GLU A 44 -20.04 6.35 -9.30
N GLU A 45 -19.52 5.47 -10.15
CA GLU A 45 -18.26 4.78 -9.95
C GLU A 45 -17.32 5.09 -11.13
N TRP A 46 -16.06 5.37 -10.83
CA TRP A 46 -15.06 5.73 -11.85
C TRP A 46 -13.67 5.27 -11.43
N THR A 47 -12.74 5.24 -12.39
CA THR A 47 -11.37 4.75 -12.17
C THR A 47 -10.36 5.85 -12.47
N VAL A 48 -9.38 6.03 -11.59
CA VAL A 48 -8.18 6.82 -11.86
C VAL A 48 -6.94 5.98 -11.57
N GLY A 49 -6.13 5.76 -12.60
CA GLY A 49 -5.04 4.78 -12.54
C GLY A 49 -5.59 3.39 -12.25
N HIS A 50 -5.12 2.76 -11.18
CA HIS A 50 -5.65 1.49 -10.71
C HIS A 50 -6.70 1.64 -9.61
N LEU A 51 -7.00 2.84 -9.11
CA LEU A 51 -7.96 3.00 -8.01
C LEU A 51 -9.37 3.22 -8.54
N HIS A 52 -10.33 2.50 -7.98
CA HIS A 52 -11.73 2.58 -8.34
C HIS A 52 -12.51 3.24 -7.21
N TYR A 53 -13.25 4.28 -7.56
CA TYR A 53 -13.92 5.20 -6.66
C TYR A 53 -15.43 5.05 -6.76
N LYS A 54 -16.12 5.40 -5.69
CA LYS A 54 -17.57 5.56 -5.65
C LYS A 54 -17.93 6.87 -4.99
N CYS A 55 -18.84 7.63 -5.60
CA CYS A 55 -19.37 8.84 -4.98
C CYS A 55 -20.54 8.49 -4.06
N ASN A 56 -20.46 8.91 -2.81
CA ASN A 56 -21.46 8.74 -1.78
C ASN A 56 -21.87 10.11 -1.19
N SER A 57 -22.85 10.11 -0.28
CA SER A 57 -23.29 11.30 0.46
C SER A 57 -22.15 12.02 1.18
N ASP A 58 -21.18 11.24 1.67
CA ASP A 58 -20.07 11.70 2.50
C ASP A 58 -18.81 12.07 1.70
N GLY A 59 -18.89 12.03 0.37
CA GLY A 59 -17.77 12.30 -0.53
C GLY A 59 -17.51 11.09 -1.40
N PHE A 60 -16.28 10.95 -1.89
CA PHE A 60 -15.89 9.74 -2.62
C PHE A 60 -15.15 8.78 -1.71
N GLU A 61 -15.29 7.49 -1.96
CA GLU A 61 -14.52 6.44 -1.31
C GLU A 61 -13.83 5.55 -2.36
N ILE A 62 -12.71 4.95 -1.99
CA ILE A 62 -12.03 3.94 -2.82
C ILE A 62 -12.65 2.58 -2.49
N ILE A 63 -13.37 2.00 -3.46
CA ILE A 63 -14.07 0.72 -3.33
C ILE A 63 -13.22 -0.47 -3.78
N GLY A 64 -12.15 -0.22 -4.54
CA GLY A 64 -11.22 -1.27 -4.94
C GLY A 64 -10.13 -0.78 -5.88
N CYS A 65 -9.44 -1.74 -6.46
CA CYS A 65 -8.43 -1.53 -7.48
C CYS A 65 -8.85 -2.24 -8.78
N MET A 66 -8.75 -1.54 -9.90
CA MET A 66 -8.95 -2.10 -11.23
C MET A 66 -7.69 -2.79 -11.71
N LEU A 67 -7.80 -4.09 -11.94
CA LEU A 67 -6.73 -4.88 -12.55
C LEU A 67 -6.57 -4.49 -14.01
N SER A 68 -5.38 -4.76 -14.54
CA SER A 68 -5.07 -4.65 -15.97
C SER A 68 -6.04 -5.44 -16.86
N SER A 69 -6.69 -6.49 -16.32
CA SER A 69 -7.73 -7.27 -17.02
C SER A 69 -9.13 -6.62 -17.02
N GLY A 70 -9.30 -5.45 -16.40
CA GLY A 70 -10.61 -4.80 -16.25
C GLY A 70 -11.47 -5.34 -15.10
N LYS A 71 -10.94 -6.22 -14.24
CA LYS A 71 -11.68 -6.75 -13.09
C LYS A 71 -11.45 -5.88 -11.85
N LEU A 72 -12.51 -5.60 -11.10
CA LEU A 72 -12.41 -4.95 -9.80
C LEU A 72 -11.95 -5.93 -8.71
N LEU A 73 -10.86 -5.60 -8.03
CA LEU A 73 -10.39 -6.25 -6.81
C LEU A 73 -10.70 -5.35 -5.62
N GLN A 74 -11.48 -5.84 -4.66
CA GLN A 74 -11.87 -5.04 -3.50
C GLN A 74 -10.67 -4.68 -2.62
N VAL A 75 -10.75 -3.54 -1.92
CA VAL A 75 -9.72 -3.18 -0.94
C VAL A 75 -9.62 -4.25 0.15
N GLY A 76 -8.38 -4.56 0.56
CA GLY A 76 -8.06 -5.63 1.51
C GLY A 76 -7.98 -7.02 0.88
N HIS A 77 -8.25 -7.15 -0.42
CA HIS A 77 -8.17 -8.43 -1.11
C HIS A 77 -6.93 -8.50 -1.99
N ASP A 78 -6.42 -9.72 -2.09
CA ASP A 78 -5.34 -10.09 -2.97
C ASP A 78 -5.80 -11.21 -3.91
N LEU A 79 -5.19 -11.28 -5.09
CA LEU A 79 -5.45 -12.31 -6.10
C LEU A 79 -4.13 -12.77 -6.69
N VAL A 80 -3.93 -14.07 -6.82
CA VAL A 80 -2.84 -14.63 -7.65
C VAL A 80 -3.46 -15.27 -8.87
N LYS A 81 -2.97 -14.91 -10.05
CA LYS A 81 -3.39 -15.51 -11.31
C LYS A 81 -2.19 -15.53 -12.27
N ASP A 82 -1.98 -16.64 -12.96
CA ASP A 82 -0.97 -16.78 -14.02
C ASP A 82 0.43 -16.30 -13.57
N ASN A 83 0.89 -16.81 -12.42
CA ASN A 83 2.18 -16.41 -11.81
C ASN A 83 2.30 -14.90 -11.57
N THR A 84 1.19 -14.19 -11.40
CA THR A 84 1.14 -12.76 -11.09
C THR A 84 0.29 -12.54 -9.85
N ALA A 85 0.86 -11.86 -8.87
CA ALA A 85 0.16 -11.41 -7.67
C ALA A 85 -0.36 -9.99 -7.85
N PHE A 86 -1.63 -9.80 -7.53
CA PHE A 86 -2.36 -8.54 -7.55
C PHE A 86 -2.83 -8.25 -6.13
N ARG A 87 -2.52 -7.06 -5.62
CA ARG A 87 -2.85 -6.67 -4.25
C ARG A 87 -3.51 -5.32 -4.22
N CYS A 88 -4.63 -5.21 -3.52
CA CYS A 88 -5.32 -3.94 -3.28
C CYS A 88 -5.48 -3.77 -1.78
N PHE A 89 -4.71 -2.88 -1.16
CA PHE A 89 -4.63 -2.83 0.30
C PHE A 89 -4.57 -1.39 0.83
N ARG A 90 -4.95 -1.23 2.10
CA ARG A 90 -4.78 0.02 2.83
C ARG A 90 -3.49 -0.02 3.66
N SER A 91 -2.76 1.09 3.67
CA SER A 91 -1.70 1.36 4.65
C SER A 91 -1.86 2.81 5.10
N GLY A 92 -2.05 2.99 6.41
CA GLY A 92 -2.60 4.23 6.98
C GLY A 92 -3.93 4.64 6.32
N GLU A 93 -4.03 5.89 5.89
CA GLU A 93 -5.21 6.46 5.24
C GLU A 93 -5.22 6.26 3.71
N SER A 94 -4.16 5.68 3.14
CA SER A 94 -3.99 5.53 1.69
C SER A 94 -4.29 4.12 1.22
N THR A 95 -4.84 4.00 0.01
CA THR A 95 -5.05 2.71 -0.67
C THR A 95 -4.00 2.54 -1.77
N TYR A 96 -3.40 1.36 -1.82
CA TYR A 96 -2.32 1.03 -2.74
C TYR A 96 -2.69 -0.18 -3.59
N TYR A 97 -2.23 -0.15 -4.84
CA TYR A 97 -2.26 -1.27 -5.75
C TYR A 97 -0.83 -1.76 -6.01
N ARG A 98 -0.61 -3.07 -5.97
CA ARG A 98 0.65 -3.71 -6.39
C ARG A 98 0.38 -4.88 -7.31
N GLU A 99 1.20 -4.98 -8.35
CA GLU A 99 1.19 -6.06 -9.34
C GLU A 99 2.64 -6.54 -9.54
N TYR A 100 2.88 -7.84 -9.40
CA TYR A 100 4.22 -8.40 -9.59
C TYR A 100 4.18 -9.89 -9.96
N THR A 101 5.13 -10.35 -10.78
CA THR A 101 5.31 -11.77 -11.10
C THR A 101 5.79 -12.54 -9.87
N CYS A 102 5.35 -13.79 -9.69
CA CYS A 102 5.66 -14.63 -8.56
C CYS A 102 5.76 -16.12 -8.97
N GLY A 103 6.39 -16.94 -8.13
CA GLY A 103 6.39 -18.40 -8.29
C GLY A 103 7.21 -18.92 -9.47
N VAL A 104 8.13 -18.12 -10.00
CA VAL A 104 9.17 -18.54 -10.95
C VAL A 104 10.54 -18.38 -10.29
N VAL A 105 11.56 -19.05 -10.85
CA VAL A 105 12.94 -18.96 -10.34
C VAL A 105 13.37 -17.47 -10.29
N ASP A 106 14.04 -17.08 -9.21
CA ASP A 106 14.48 -15.71 -8.91
C ASP A 106 13.37 -14.67 -8.69
N MET A 107 12.10 -15.08 -8.57
CA MET A 107 10.97 -14.21 -8.19
C MET A 107 10.40 -14.56 -6.81
N PRO A 108 9.70 -13.64 -6.14
CA PRO A 108 9.05 -13.91 -4.86
C PRO A 108 8.02 -15.05 -4.97
N SER A 109 7.74 -15.66 -3.83
CA SER A 109 6.68 -16.66 -3.72
C SER A 109 5.31 -16.05 -4.05
N CYS A 110 4.42 -16.86 -4.63
CA CYS A 110 3.01 -16.48 -4.77
C CYS A 110 2.22 -16.65 -3.45
N ILE A 111 2.87 -17.14 -2.39
CA ILE A 111 2.29 -17.13 -1.04
C ILE A 111 2.38 -15.69 -0.52
N LEU A 112 1.22 -15.06 -0.33
CA LEU A 112 1.13 -13.66 0.04
C LEU A 112 1.21 -13.49 1.55
N GLU A 113 2.17 -12.69 2.00
CA GLU A 113 2.28 -12.28 3.39
C GLU A 113 1.30 -11.13 3.70
N PRO A 114 0.75 -11.09 4.92
CA PRO A 114 -0.13 -10.01 5.34
C PRO A 114 0.59 -8.65 5.24
N ILE A 115 -0.12 -7.61 4.80
CA ILE A 115 0.39 -6.24 4.88
C ILE A 115 0.41 -5.85 6.36
N THR A 116 1.56 -5.96 7.02
CA THR A 116 1.76 -5.28 8.29
C THR A 116 2.08 -3.83 7.97
N ASP A 117 1.27 -2.90 8.48
CA ASP A 117 1.61 -1.48 8.44
C ASP A 117 2.91 -1.32 9.25
N GLU A 118 4.05 -1.24 8.56
CA GLU A 118 5.38 -1.05 9.17
C GLU A 118 5.54 0.37 9.76
N THR A 119 4.49 0.88 10.38
CA THR A 119 4.43 2.10 11.18
C THR A 119 4.38 1.80 12.68
N SER A 120 4.11 0.55 13.11
CA SER A 120 4.09 0.17 14.54
C SER A 120 5.38 -0.51 15.04
N GLY A 121 6.38 -0.66 14.18
CA GLY A 121 7.73 -1.15 14.52
C GLY A 121 8.80 -0.07 14.63
N ILE A 122 8.45 1.22 14.45
CA ILE A 122 9.37 2.32 14.72
C ILE A 122 9.19 2.75 16.18
N GLY A 123 9.74 1.94 17.09
CA GLY A 123 10.26 2.50 18.33
C GLY A 123 11.32 3.53 17.96
N GLY A 124 10.93 4.80 17.90
CA GLY A 124 11.81 5.94 17.71
C GLY A 124 12.88 5.79 16.63
N PHE A 125 12.54 6.12 15.38
CA PHE A 125 13.51 6.84 14.56
C PHE A 125 13.66 8.22 15.21
N ARG A 126 14.50 8.26 16.25
CA ARG A 126 15.34 9.44 16.44
C ARG A 126 15.98 9.66 15.06
N PRO A 127 15.97 10.87 14.49
CA PRO A 127 16.95 11.22 13.48
C PRO A 127 18.31 11.20 14.21
N GLN A 128 18.84 9.99 14.41
CA GLN A 128 20.26 9.86 14.60
C GLN A 128 20.81 10.39 13.29
N ILE A 129 21.46 11.54 13.37
CA ILE A 129 22.40 12.01 12.38
C ILE A 129 23.34 10.81 12.16
N VAL A 130 22.99 9.95 11.20
CA VAL A 130 23.76 8.78 10.84
C VAL A 130 25.03 9.36 10.25
N LYS A 131 26.06 9.43 11.09
CA LYS A 131 27.42 9.65 10.64
C LYS A 131 27.67 8.64 9.53
N LYS A 132 27.69 9.13 8.28
CA LYS A 132 28.07 8.46 7.03
C LYS A 132 28.20 6.95 7.17
N MET A 133 27.10 6.24 7.02
CA MET A 133 27.16 4.79 6.81
C MET A 133 27.73 4.56 5.40
N PRO A 134 28.78 3.73 5.24
CA PRO A 134 29.34 3.47 3.93
C PRO A 134 28.33 2.67 3.09
N VAL A 135 28.09 3.14 1.87
CA VAL A 135 27.27 2.44 0.88
C VAL A 135 27.98 1.13 0.54
N VAL A 136 27.39 0.00 0.93
CA VAL A 136 27.88 -1.34 0.54
C VAL A 136 27.36 -1.60 -0.86
N ILE A 137 28.24 -1.47 -1.85
CA ILE A 137 27.93 -1.76 -3.26
C ILE A 137 28.64 -3.08 -3.58
N GLY A 138 27.87 -4.08 -4.02
CA GLY A 138 28.42 -5.35 -4.50
C GLY A 138 29.44 -5.14 -5.64
N HIS A 139 30.27 -6.15 -5.88
CA HIS A 139 31.44 -6.09 -6.76
C HIS A 139 31.11 -5.42 -8.12
N LEU A 140 31.74 -4.27 -8.40
CA LEU A 140 31.60 -3.60 -9.69
C LEU A 140 32.37 -4.36 -10.79
N PRO A 141 31.91 -4.29 -12.05
CA PRO A 141 32.65 -4.82 -13.19
C PRO A 141 34.06 -4.21 -13.29
N ARG A 142 35.02 -4.98 -13.80
CA ARG A 142 36.42 -4.53 -13.92
C ARG A 142 36.48 -3.22 -14.73
N GLY A 143 37.10 -2.20 -14.15
CA GLY A 143 37.30 -0.88 -14.77
C GLY A 143 36.27 0.20 -14.41
N TRP A 144 35.19 -0.13 -13.70
CA TRP A 144 34.20 0.85 -13.27
C TRP A 144 34.65 1.57 -12.00
N THR A 145 34.48 2.90 -11.95
CA THR A 145 34.72 3.69 -10.73
C THR A 145 33.53 4.57 -10.40
N ILE A 146 33.13 4.57 -9.13
CA ILE A 146 32.03 5.42 -8.64
C ILE A 146 32.54 6.85 -8.50
N LEU A 147 31.80 7.79 -9.07
CA LEU A 147 31.97 9.22 -8.87
C LEU A 147 30.87 9.74 -7.93
N ASP A 148 31.19 10.70 -7.07
CA ASP A 148 30.18 11.45 -6.34
C ASP A 148 29.47 12.46 -7.25
N ASN A 149 28.48 13.18 -6.71
CA ASN A 149 27.72 14.21 -7.42
C ASN A 149 28.59 15.40 -7.92
N HIS A 150 29.88 15.44 -7.55
CA HIS A 150 30.85 16.42 -7.99
C HIS A 150 31.91 15.82 -8.93
N GLY A 151 31.69 14.59 -9.43
CA GLY A 151 32.59 13.92 -10.36
C GLY A 151 33.87 13.38 -9.72
N LYS A 152 33.95 13.27 -8.39
CA LYS A 152 35.15 12.81 -7.68
C LYS A 152 35.05 11.33 -7.34
N ARG A 153 36.13 10.56 -7.57
CA ARG A 153 36.17 9.12 -7.25
C ARG A 153 35.96 8.87 -5.77
N VAL A 154 34.97 8.04 -5.45
CA VAL A 154 34.68 7.62 -4.08
C VAL A 154 35.65 6.50 -3.69
N LYS A 155 36.35 6.64 -2.56
CA LYS A 155 37.20 5.60 -1.99
C LYS A 155 36.31 4.61 -1.24
N VAL A 156 36.05 3.46 -1.82
CA VAL A 156 35.35 2.34 -1.17
C VAL A 156 36.41 1.43 -0.53
N ALA A 157 36.20 1.00 0.71
CA ALA A 157 37.11 0.08 1.39
C ALA A 157 36.94 -1.33 0.80
N PRO A 158 38.03 -2.06 0.51
CA PRO A 158 37.94 -3.46 0.09
C PRO A 158 37.42 -4.30 1.27
N ASP A 159 36.50 -5.21 1.00
CA ASP A 159 35.99 -6.16 1.96
C ASP A 159 37.12 -7.09 2.42
N THR A 160 37.22 -7.29 3.72
CA THR A 160 38.06 -8.33 4.29
C THR A 160 37.19 -9.59 4.37
N THR A 161 37.59 -10.60 3.59
CA THR A 161 37.26 -12.03 3.72
C THR A 161 35.80 -12.48 3.51
N GLY A 162 35.60 -13.10 2.35
CA GLY A 162 34.61 -14.14 2.09
C GLY A 162 34.98 -14.87 0.80
N ILE A 163 35.87 -15.86 0.90
CA ILE A 163 36.25 -16.71 -0.24
C ILE A 163 34.99 -17.43 -0.75
N ILE A 164 34.50 -17.04 -1.93
CA ILE A 164 33.77 -17.95 -2.81
C ILE A 164 34.74 -18.39 -3.90
N SER A 165 35.15 -19.64 -3.82
CA SER A 165 35.95 -20.29 -4.86
C SER A 165 35.25 -20.14 -6.21
N GLU A 166 36.00 -19.64 -7.20
CA GLU A 166 35.63 -19.70 -8.61
C GLU A 166 35.41 -21.17 -9.01
N ALA A 167 34.15 -21.60 -9.05
CA ALA A 167 33.76 -22.73 -9.87
C ALA A 167 33.38 -22.17 -11.24
N SER A 168 34.31 -22.28 -12.19
CA SER A 168 34.03 -22.05 -13.61
C SER A 168 32.87 -22.96 -14.05
N PRO A 169 31.79 -22.44 -14.66
CA PRO A 169 30.82 -23.30 -15.32
C PRO A 169 31.46 -23.91 -16.60
N PRO A 170 31.29 -25.22 -16.86
CA PRO A 170 31.70 -25.83 -18.12
C PRO A 170 30.86 -25.26 -19.27
N GLY A 171 31.53 -25.03 -20.41
CA GLY A 171 30.96 -24.38 -21.59
C GLY A 171 29.65 -25.00 -22.06
N ILE A 172 28.62 -24.16 -22.16
CA ILE A 172 27.39 -24.47 -22.87
C ILE A 172 27.60 -24.00 -24.32
N ALA A 173 27.55 -24.96 -25.24
CA ALA A 173 27.69 -24.75 -26.68
C ALA A 173 26.66 -23.73 -27.20
N PRO A 174 27.00 -22.93 -28.22
CA PRO A 174 26.03 -22.04 -28.85
C PRO A 174 24.94 -22.85 -29.58
N PRO A 175 23.68 -22.35 -29.60
CA PRO A 175 22.58 -23.00 -30.32
C PRO A 175 22.81 -22.98 -31.85
N PRO A 176 22.27 -23.96 -32.60
CA PRO A 176 22.44 -24.01 -34.05
C PRO A 176 21.72 -22.83 -34.72
N GLU A 177 22.45 -22.08 -35.54
CA GLU A 177 21.89 -21.05 -36.42
C GLU A 177 20.98 -21.69 -37.48
N PHE A 178 19.74 -21.24 -37.53
CA PHE A 178 18.80 -21.55 -38.60
C PHE A 178 19.19 -20.68 -39.82
N SER A 179 19.98 -21.24 -40.76
CA SER A 179 20.16 -20.61 -42.06
C SER A 179 19.10 -21.14 -43.03
N THR A 180 18.23 -20.23 -43.43
CA THR A 180 17.41 -20.35 -44.63
C THR A 180 18.27 -19.93 -45.82
N GLN A 181 18.21 -20.74 -46.88
CA GLN A 181 18.67 -20.53 -48.26
C GLN A 181 19.99 -21.19 -48.64
#